data_AF-A0A2H9LKM2-F1
#
_entry.id   AF-A0A2H9LKM2-F1
#
_cell.length_a   1.000
_cell.length_b   1.000
_cell.length_c   1.000
_cell.angle_alpha   90.00
_cell.angle_beta   90.00
_cell.angle_gamma   90.00
#
_symmetry.space_group_name_H-M   'P 1'
#
loop_
_entity.id
_entity.type
_entity.pdbx_description
1 polymer ?
#
loop_
_entity_poly.entity_id
_entity_poly.type
_entity_poly.pdbx_seq_one_letter_code
_entity_poly.pdbx_strand_id
1 'polypeptide(L)'
;MRKGAVQIRFEILEFLFFNAKPQLRTGVWRKSTSLSYDDFLIHLAYLVDKKLVKETAEGSCILTEEGRRLYIELRKSLPSIL
;
A
#
# COMPACT_ATOMS: atom_id res chain seq x y z
N MET A 1 -8.66 -14.71 -11.44
CA MET A 1 -9.37 -14.49 -10.15
C MET A 1 -9.22 -13.02 -9.76
N ARG A 2 -10.29 -12.35 -9.31
CA ARG A 2 -10.23 -10.95 -8.86
C ARG A 2 -9.60 -10.90 -7.46
N LYS A 3 -8.54 -10.11 -7.27
CA LYS A 3 -7.95 -9.89 -5.94
C LYS A 3 -8.95 -9.20 -5.03
N GLY A 4 -9.01 -9.63 -3.76
CA GLY A 4 -9.82 -8.97 -2.75
C GLY A 4 -9.21 -7.64 -2.29
N ALA A 5 -10.03 -6.76 -1.70
CA ALA A 5 -9.58 -5.44 -1.23
C ALA A 5 -8.43 -5.50 -0.22
N VAL A 6 -8.41 -6.53 0.64
CA VAL A 6 -7.32 -6.76 1.61
C VAL A 6 -6.01 -7.05 0.89
N GLN A 7 -6.03 -7.95 -0.10
CA GLN A 7 -4.85 -8.31 -0.87
C GLN A 7 -4.28 -7.12 -1.63
N ILE A 8 -5.14 -6.32 -2.27
CA ILE A 8 -4.71 -5.11 -2.99
C ILE A 8 -4.00 -4.13 -2.06
N ARG A 9 -4.58 -3.85 -0.89
CA ARG A 9 -3.96 -2.94 0.10
C ARG A 9 -2.67 -3.51 0.65
N PHE A 10 -2.61 -4.81 0.88
CA PHE A 10 -1.38 -5.49 1.30
C PHE A 10 -0.26 -5.30 0.27
N GLU A 11 -0.55 -5.48 -1.02
CA GLU A 11 0.42 -5.28 -2.11
C GLU A 11 0.91 -3.83 -2.22
N ILE A 12 0.03 -2.85 -2.00
CA ILE A 12 0.43 -1.42 -1.92
C ILE A 12 1.38 -1.18 -0.74
N LEU A 13 1.04 -1.70 0.45
CA LEU A 13 1.89 -1.58 1.64
C LEU A 13 3.23 -2.28 1.44
N GLU A 14 3.24 -3.47 0.82
CA GLU A 14 4.44 -4.22 0.49
C GLU A 14 5.37 -3.44 -0.44
N PHE A 15 4.80 -2.90 -1.52
CA PHE A 15 5.57 -2.10 -2.46
C PHE A 15 6.26 -0.92 -1.77
N LEU A 16 5.52 -0.16 -0.96
CA LEU A 16 6.07 0.98 -0.22
C LEU A 16 7.05 0.56 0.90
N PHE A 17 6.88 -0.63 1.49
CA PHE A 17 7.78 -1.15 2.50
C PHE A 17 9.19 -1.39 1.94
N PHE A 18 9.27 -2.04 0.78
CA PHE A 18 10.54 -2.34 0.12
C PHE A 18 11.11 -1.13 -0.64
N ASN A 19 10.28 -0.15 -1.01
CA ASN A 19 10.70 1.10 -1.62
C ASN A 19 10.63 2.25 -0.60
N ALA A 20 11.57 2.28 0.34
CA ALA A 20 11.55 3.21 1.48
C ALA A 20 11.61 4.71 1.11
N LYS A 21 12.01 5.06 -0.12
CA LYS A 21 12.00 6.45 -0.61
C LYS A 21 10.57 6.83 -1.03
N PRO A 22 10.15 8.10 -0.90
CA PRO A 22 8.87 8.55 -1.45
C PRO A 22 8.70 8.13 -2.90
N GLN A 23 7.56 7.51 -3.21
CA GLN A 23 7.25 7.00 -4.55
C GLN A 23 6.10 7.80 -5.14
N LEU A 24 6.23 8.29 -6.37
CA LEU A 24 5.11 8.93 -7.07
C LEU A 24 3.89 8.01 -7.07
N ARG A 25 2.71 8.57 -6.82
CA ARG A 25 1.44 7.84 -6.82
C ARG A 25 1.25 6.95 -8.06
N THR A 26 1.60 7.47 -9.24
CA THR A 26 1.54 6.73 -10.51
C THR A 26 2.52 5.57 -10.56
N GLY A 27 3.69 5.69 -9.92
CA GLY A 27 4.67 4.64 -9.78
C GLY A 27 4.18 3.53 -8.85
N VAL A 28 3.54 3.89 -7.73
CA VAL A 28 2.90 2.93 -6.82
C VAL A 28 1.83 2.15 -7.58
N TRP A 29 0.89 2.85 -8.21
CA TRP A 29 -0.18 2.23 -9.01
C TRP A 29 0.34 1.22 -10.01
N ARG A 30 1.27 1.62 -10.89
CA ARG A 30 1.77 0.77 -11.98
C ARG A 30 2.58 -0.44 -11.50
N LYS A 31 3.17 -0.39 -10.31
CA LYS A 31 4.10 -1.42 -9.82
C LYS A 31 3.51 -2.30 -8.71
N SER A 32 2.49 -1.84 -8.00
CA SER A 32 1.90 -2.59 -6.89
C SER A 32 0.58 -3.26 -7.25
N THR A 33 -0.04 -2.93 -8.39
CA THR A 33 -1.37 -3.43 -8.73
C THR A 33 -1.61 -3.46 -10.25
N SER A 34 -2.63 -4.20 -10.68
CA SER A 34 -3.12 -4.26 -12.06
C SER A 34 -4.51 -3.62 -12.22
N LEU A 35 -4.95 -2.85 -11.22
CA LEU A 35 -6.26 -2.18 -11.21
C LEU A 35 -6.32 -0.99 -12.17
N SER A 36 -7.55 -0.56 -12.47
CA SER A 36 -7.77 0.80 -12.99
C SER A 36 -7.22 1.84 -12.00
N TYR A 37 -6.90 3.02 -12.50
CA TYR A 37 -6.38 4.08 -11.63
C TYR A 37 -7.42 4.53 -10.59
N ASP A 38 -8.69 4.63 -10.98
CA ASP A 38 -9.77 5.04 -10.08
C ASP A 38 -9.97 4.02 -8.94
N ASP A 39 -9.97 2.72 -9.25
CA ASP A 39 -10.05 1.67 -8.24
C ASP A 39 -8.83 1.72 -7.30
N PHE A 40 -7.64 1.98 -7.83
CA PHE A 40 -6.44 2.16 -7.02
C PHE A 40 -6.58 3.35 -6.06
N LEU A 41 -7.14 4.47 -6.50
CA LEU A 41 -7.33 5.66 -5.66
C LEU A 41 -8.23 5.36 -4.46
N ILE A 42 -9.26 4.52 -4.60
CA ILE A 42 -10.11 4.10 -3.47
C ILE A 42 -9.28 3.39 -2.40
N HIS A 43 -8.39 2.48 -2.82
CA HIS A 43 -7.54 1.74 -1.89
C HIS A 43 -6.45 2.61 -1.26
N LEU A 44 -5.84 3.50 -2.04
CA LEU A 44 -4.85 4.44 -1.53
C LEU A 44 -5.49 5.41 -0.53
N ALA A 45 -6.66 5.98 -0.85
CA ALA A 45 -7.38 6.88 0.04
C ALA A 45 -7.72 6.22 1.38
N TYR A 46 -8.13 4.95 1.37
CA TYR A 46 -8.32 4.18 2.60
C TYR A 46 -7.03 4.10 3.44
N LEU A 47 -5.88 3.80 2.81
CA LEU A 47 -4.61 3.68 3.52
C LEU A 47 -4.14 5.02 4.09
N VAL A 48 -4.43 6.13 3.40
CA VAL A 48 -4.16 7.49 3.86
C VAL A 48 -5.08 7.89 5.01
N ASP A 49 -6.39 7.61 4.92
CA ASP A 49 -7.37 7.82 6.00
C ASP A 49 -6.95 7.08 7.29
N LYS A 50 -6.46 5.84 7.15
CA LYS A 50 -5.92 5.04 8.26
C LYS A 50 -4.51 5.43 8.69
N LYS A 51 -3.92 6.48 8.13
CA LYS A 51 -2.57 6.98 8.46
C LYS A 51 -1.46 5.93 8.28
N LEU A 52 -1.70 4.91 7.46
CA LEU A 52 -0.71 3.86 7.14
C LEU A 52 0.22 4.33 6.02
N VAL A 53 -0.29 5.18 5.14
CA VAL A 53 0.46 5.83 4.06
C VAL A 53 0.31 7.33 4.22
N LYS A 54 1.40 8.06 4.03
CA LYS A 54 1.40 9.52 3.90
C LYS A 54 1.57 9.87 2.43
N GLU A 55 0.71 10.75 1.94
CA GLU A 55 0.90 11.41 0.65
C GLU A 55 1.48 12.81 0.88
N THR A 56 2.55 13.14 0.15
CA THR A 56 3.19 14.46 0.19
C THR A 56 2.47 15.44 -0.74
N ALA A 57 2.75 16.74 -0.59
CA ALA A 57 2.17 17.79 -1.44
C ALA A 57 2.49 17.60 -2.94
N GLU A 58 3.61 16.93 -3.23
CA GLU A 58 4.08 16.60 -4.58
C GLU A 58 3.46 15.31 -5.14
N GLY A 59 2.50 14.69 -4.44
CA GLY A 59 1.81 13.46 -4.87
C GLY A 59 2.67 12.19 -4.76
N SER A 60 3.65 12.20 -3.85
CA SER A 60 4.44 11.01 -3.52
C SER A 60 3.90 10.31 -2.29
N CYS A 61 3.86 8.98 -2.31
CA CYS A 61 3.43 8.13 -1.23
C CYS A 61 4.64 7.55 -0.48
N ILE A 62 4.56 7.48 0.83
CA ILE A 62 5.52 6.80 1.71
C ILE A 62 4.77 6.13 2.86
N LEU A 63 5.27 4.99 3.36
CA LEU A 63 4.75 4.42 4.60
C LEU A 63 5.02 5.35 5.78
N THR A 64 4.05 5.40 6.69
CA THR A 64 4.30 5.92 8.03
C THR A 64 4.97 4.85 8.90
N GLU A 65 5.47 5.23 10.07
CA GLU A 65 5.97 4.26 11.06
C GLU A 65 4.88 3.26 11.48
N GLU A 66 3.63 3.72 11.61
CA GLU A 66 2.47 2.87 11.90
C GLU A 66 2.20 1.88 10.75
N GLY A 67 2.20 2.36 9.50
CA GLY A 67 2.05 1.50 8.32
C GLY A 67 3.16 0.47 8.19
N ARG A 68 4.40 0.85 8.51
CA ARG A 68 5.56 -0.05 8.54
C ARG A 68 5.40 -1.15 9.59
N ARG A 69 4.99 -0.79 10.82
CA ARG A 69 4.74 -1.77 11.90
C ARG A 69 3.63 -2.74 11.50
N LEU A 70 2.50 -2.23 11.02
CA LEU A 70 1.36 -3.06 10.61
C LEU A 70 1.74 -4.03 9.49
N TYR A 71 2.46 -3.59 8.47
CA TYR A 71 2.92 -4.48 7.39
C TYR A 71 3.79 -5.62 7.94
N ILE A 72 4.70 -5.34 8.88
CA ILE A 72 5.54 -6.38 9.51
C ILE A 72 4.69 -7.39 10.26
N GLU A 73 3.68 -6.94 11.02
CA GLU A 73 2.76 -7.82 11.75
C GLU A 73 1.93 -8.68 10.80
N LEU A 74 1.37 -8.08 9.74
CA LEU A 74 0.64 -8.80 8.70
C LEU A 74 1.53 -9.85 8.03
N ARG A 75 2.76 -9.48 7.65
CA ARG A 75 3.72 -10.41 7.02
C ARG A 75 4.08 -11.58 7.94
N LYS A 76 4.21 -11.35 9.25
CA LYS A 76 4.46 -12.40 10.24
C LYS A 76 3.26 -13.34 10.43
N SER A 77 2.05 -12.86 10.19
CA SER A 77 0.82 -13.68 10.25
C SER A 77 0.63 -14.57 9.02
N LEU A 78 1.25 -14.27 7.88
CA LEU A 78 1.08 -15.06 6.65
C LEU A 78 1.49 -16.54 6.81
N PRO A 79 2.64 -16.89 7.42
CA PRO A 79 2.97 -18.30 7.71
C PRO A 79 2.01 -19.01 8.67
N SER A 80 1.15 -18.28 9.39
CA SER A 80 0.13 -18.88 10.27
C SER A 80 -1.22 -19.10 9.58
N ILE A 81 -1.37 -18.58 8.36
CA ILE A 81 -2.58 -18.71 7.52
C ILE A 81 -2.33 -19.67 6.33
N LEU A 82 -1.07 -19.83 5.92
CA LEU A 82 -0.59 -20.84 4.96
C LEU A 82 -0.38 -22.20 5.63
#